data_AF-A0A920QK95-F1
#
_entry.id   AF-A0A920QK95-F1
#
_cell.length_a   1.000
_cell.length_b   1.000
_cell.length_c   1.000
_cell.angle_alpha   90.00
_cell.angle_beta   90.00
_cell.angle_gamma   90.00
#
_symmetry.space_group_name_H-M   'P 1'
#
loop_
_entity.id
_entity.type
_entity.pdbx_description
1 polymer ?
#
loop_
_entity_poly.entity_id
_entity_poly.type
_entity_poly.pdbx_seq_one_letter_code
_entity_poly.pdbx_strand_id
1 'polypeptide(L)'
;MIHLTAIAGRVGKEVSLKTLNRLSDSTPLLVNLKPSGALTWTLFYFRWVGAVLRELKPLLHLNCLDISGQSLEERLKKEDSYVNHQVIRPLNDPIEPQGGLVALFGSLAPQGAILKRSAADSSLFERKGRAIVFNSLEDLSNRIDDSKLDVKQDDFLILQNAGPRSGTGMPESGYLPIPAKLSNAGVKDMVRISDARMSGTAFGTIILHVTPEASVGGPLGLVRTGDIIELSVSERRLDLNVSENELKIRRDEFKQNPEMKENNAKRGYAWLYQNHVMQADEGCDFDFLKAK
;
A
#
# COMPACT_ATOMS: atom_id res chain seq x y z
N MET A 1 1.28 -7.36 -0.86
CA MET A 1 0.85 -7.79 0.49
C MET A 1 -0.45 -8.56 0.43
N ILE A 2 -1.55 -7.95 -0.03
CA ILE A 2 -2.90 -8.55 -0.11
C ILE A 2 -2.89 -10.02 -0.58
N HIS A 3 -2.35 -10.30 -1.76
CA HIS A 3 -2.36 -11.68 -2.32
C HIS A 3 -1.57 -12.70 -1.49
N LEU A 4 -0.40 -12.33 -0.97
CA LEU A 4 0.40 -13.23 -0.14
C LEU A 4 -0.33 -13.55 1.17
N THR A 5 -0.96 -12.54 1.78
CA THR A 5 -1.79 -12.71 2.97
C THR A 5 -2.96 -13.64 2.71
N ALA A 6 -3.70 -13.46 1.61
CA ALA A 6 -4.81 -14.32 1.25
C ALA A 6 -4.36 -15.78 1.05
N ILE A 7 -3.28 -16.02 0.28
CA ILE A 7 -2.73 -17.35 0.05
C ILE A 7 -2.31 -18.01 1.39
N ALA A 8 -1.60 -17.27 2.24
CA ALA A 8 -1.19 -17.75 3.56
C ALA A 8 -2.41 -18.10 4.44
N GLY A 9 -3.46 -17.28 4.40
CA GLY A 9 -4.70 -17.52 5.12
C GLY A 9 -5.41 -18.81 4.71
N ARG A 10 -5.28 -19.25 3.45
CA ARG A 10 -5.83 -20.54 2.99
C ARG A 10 -5.12 -21.77 3.56
N VAL A 11 -3.92 -21.60 4.09
CA VAL A 11 -3.15 -22.67 4.73
C VAL A 11 -2.97 -22.44 6.23
N GLY A 12 -3.82 -21.58 6.83
CA GLY A 12 -3.81 -21.30 8.27
C GLY A 12 -2.57 -20.54 8.74
N LYS A 13 -1.94 -19.75 7.86
CA LYS A 13 -0.77 -18.92 8.18
C LYS A 13 -1.13 -17.44 8.15
N GLU A 14 -0.58 -16.69 9.10
CA GLU A 14 -0.72 -15.25 9.19
C GLU A 14 0.50 -14.54 8.60
N VAL A 15 0.27 -13.44 7.87
CA VAL A 15 1.33 -12.56 7.35
C VAL A 15 1.33 -11.26 8.15
N SER A 16 2.24 -11.16 9.12
CA SER A 16 2.35 -9.96 9.95
C SER A 16 3.01 -8.80 9.21
N LEU A 17 2.36 -7.62 9.22
CA LEU A 17 2.96 -6.37 8.74
C LEU A 17 4.20 -5.94 9.53
N LYS A 18 4.32 -6.32 10.81
CA LYS A 18 5.54 -6.10 11.59
C LYS A 18 6.70 -6.97 11.10
N THR A 19 6.39 -8.22 10.74
CA THR A 19 7.37 -9.11 10.09
C THR A 19 7.77 -8.59 8.71
N LEU A 20 6.83 -8.06 7.92
CA LEU A 20 7.15 -7.38 6.67
C LEU A 20 8.19 -6.27 6.89
N ASN A 21 7.98 -5.39 7.87
CA ASN A 21 8.94 -4.32 8.16
C ASN A 21 10.33 -4.85 8.50
N ARG A 22 10.42 -5.87 9.38
CA ARG A 22 11.69 -6.50 9.73
C ARG A 22 12.39 -7.10 8.51
N LEU A 23 11.66 -7.80 7.66
CA LEU A 23 12.21 -8.40 6.43
C LEU A 23 12.62 -7.33 5.43
N SER A 24 11.81 -6.28 5.27
CA SER A 24 12.13 -5.17 4.39
C SER A 24 13.40 -4.44 4.83
N ASP A 25 13.58 -4.18 6.13
CA ASP A 25 14.79 -3.48 6.60
C ASP A 25 16.08 -4.30 6.47
N SER A 26 15.96 -5.64 6.38
CA SER A 26 17.10 -6.55 6.22
C SER A 26 17.31 -7.08 4.80
N THR A 27 16.38 -6.79 3.88
CA THR A 27 16.43 -7.29 2.49
C THR A 27 16.65 -6.11 1.54
N PRO A 28 17.84 -5.95 0.95
CA PRO A 28 18.13 -4.82 0.07
C PRO A 28 17.39 -4.90 -1.27
N LEU A 29 17.25 -3.76 -1.95
CA LEU A 29 16.75 -3.71 -3.32
C LEU A 29 17.89 -4.00 -4.30
N LEU A 30 17.84 -5.16 -4.96
CA LEU A 30 18.87 -5.57 -5.91
C LEU A 30 18.50 -5.32 -7.38
N VAL A 31 17.20 -5.33 -7.69
CA VAL A 31 16.70 -5.35 -9.07
C VAL A 31 16.56 -3.93 -9.62
N ASN A 32 17.33 -3.61 -10.65
CA ASN A 32 17.42 -2.28 -11.25
C ASN A 32 16.35 -2.03 -12.29
N LEU A 33 15.08 -2.18 -11.89
CA LEU A 33 13.94 -2.00 -12.78
C LEU A 33 13.01 -0.90 -12.28
N LYS A 34 12.47 -0.13 -13.22
CA LYS A 34 11.40 0.82 -12.95
C LYS A 34 10.23 0.11 -12.24
N PRO A 35 9.56 0.79 -11.30
CA PRO A 35 9.69 2.23 -11.00
C PRO A 35 10.78 2.59 -9.97
N SER A 36 11.50 1.63 -9.39
CA SER A 36 12.51 1.89 -8.35
C SER A 36 13.95 1.96 -8.88
N GLY A 37 14.21 1.38 -10.06
CA GLY A 37 15.48 1.45 -10.76
C GLY A 37 15.38 2.17 -12.10
N ALA A 38 16.48 2.14 -12.85
CA ALA A 38 16.62 2.87 -14.10
C ALA A 38 16.13 2.11 -15.34
N LEU A 39 16.17 0.77 -15.31
CA LEU A 39 15.96 -0.06 -16.51
C LEU A 39 14.49 -0.49 -16.69
N THR A 40 14.15 -0.87 -17.92
CA THR A 40 12.79 -1.31 -18.29
C THR A 40 12.66 -2.83 -18.14
N TRP A 41 11.44 -3.30 -17.83
CA TRP A 41 11.11 -4.72 -17.66
C TRP A 41 11.52 -5.61 -18.84
N THR A 42 11.59 -5.09 -20.06
CA THR A 42 12.03 -5.84 -21.25
C THR A 42 13.45 -6.41 -21.12
N LEU A 43 14.25 -5.91 -20.19
CA LEU A 43 15.59 -6.42 -19.89
C LEU A 43 15.60 -7.54 -18.84
N PHE A 44 14.45 -7.88 -18.25
CA PHE A 44 14.31 -8.91 -17.22
C PHE A 44 13.60 -10.16 -17.78
N TYR A 45 14.36 -11.25 -17.96
CA TYR A 45 13.80 -12.54 -18.39
C TYR A 45 13.45 -13.42 -17.17
N PHE A 46 12.56 -14.40 -17.31
CA PHE A 46 12.17 -15.28 -16.19
C PHE A 46 13.36 -15.99 -15.50
N ARG A 47 14.42 -16.33 -16.26
CA ARG A 47 15.65 -16.95 -15.71
C ARG A 47 16.36 -16.11 -14.65
N TRP A 48 16.01 -14.84 -14.54
CA TRP A 48 16.64 -13.87 -13.66
C TRP A 48 16.04 -13.89 -12.25
N VAL A 49 14.87 -14.50 -12.05
CA VAL A 49 14.35 -14.76 -10.69
C VAL A 49 15.32 -15.66 -9.93
N GLY A 50 15.88 -16.69 -10.59
CA GLY A 50 16.93 -17.54 -10.01
C GLY A 50 18.18 -16.75 -9.61
N ALA A 51 18.61 -15.82 -10.46
CA ALA A 51 19.74 -14.93 -10.18
C ALA A 51 19.49 -14.03 -8.95
N VAL A 52 18.29 -13.44 -8.83
CA VAL A 52 17.92 -12.66 -7.63
C VAL A 52 17.99 -13.53 -6.37
N LEU A 53 17.47 -14.76 -6.43
CA LEU A 53 17.49 -15.69 -5.30
C LEU A 53 18.91 -16.13 -4.94
N ARG A 54 19.83 -16.25 -5.91
CA ARG A 54 21.25 -16.53 -5.65
C ARG A 54 21.93 -15.38 -4.92
N GLU A 55 21.69 -14.13 -5.32
CA GLU A 55 22.23 -12.95 -4.63
C GLU A 55 21.67 -12.80 -3.21
N LEU A 56 20.39 -13.13 -3.02
CA LEU A 56 19.73 -13.11 -1.72
C LEU A 56 19.99 -14.37 -0.88
N LYS A 57 20.76 -15.36 -1.36
CA LYS A 57 20.94 -16.68 -0.72
C LYS A 57 21.18 -16.61 0.80
N PRO A 58 22.01 -15.69 1.34
CA PRO A 58 22.24 -15.60 2.80
C PRO A 58 20.99 -15.26 3.63
N LEU A 59 19.94 -14.72 3.00
CA LEU A 59 18.69 -14.29 3.64
C LEU A 59 17.53 -15.29 3.44
N LEU A 60 17.75 -16.38 2.71
CA LEU A 60 16.69 -17.30 2.31
C LEU A 60 16.68 -18.59 3.14
N HIS A 61 15.48 -19.16 3.32
CA HIS A 61 15.31 -20.51 3.84
C HIS A 61 15.56 -21.54 2.74
N LEU A 62 16.81 -21.99 2.61
CA LEU A 62 17.26 -22.81 1.48
C LEU A 62 16.70 -24.25 1.46
N ASN A 63 16.19 -24.72 2.59
CA ASN A 63 15.59 -26.06 2.73
C ASN A 63 14.11 -26.09 2.33
N CYS A 64 13.50 -24.95 1.97
CA CYS A 64 12.12 -24.93 1.48
C CYS A 64 11.99 -25.76 0.20
N LEU A 65 11.03 -26.69 0.19
CA LEU A 65 10.76 -27.55 -0.97
C LEU A 65 9.91 -26.83 -2.02
N ASP A 66 10.18 -27.13 -3.28
CA ASP A 66 9.31 -26.77 -4.40
C ASP A 66 8.32 -27.89 -4.74
N ILE A 67 7.51 -27.68 -5.79
CA ILE A 67 6.49 -28.63 -6.24
C ILE A 67 7.05 -29.96 -6.75
N SER A 68 8.36 -30.04 -7.05
CA SER A 68 9.04 -31.26 -7.46
C SER A 68 9.64 -32.04 -6.28
N GLY A 69 9.52 -31.51 -5.06
CA GLY A 69 10.13 -32.07 -3.86
C GLY A 69 11.62 -31.74 -3.70
N GLN A 70 12.19 -30.88 -4.54
CA GLN A 70 13.56 -30.42 -4.43
C GLN A 70 13.63 -29.20 -3.50
N SER A 71 14.69 -29.11 -2.71
CA SER A 71 14.98 -27.91 -1.92
C SER A 71 15.35 -26.73 -2.82
N LEU A 72 15.12 -25.51 -2.34
CA LEU A 72 15.56 -24.30 -3.00
C LEU A 72 17.08 -24.32 -3.25
N GLU A 73 17.87 -24.87 -2.33
CA GLU A 73 19.31 -25.00 -2.55
C GLU A 73 19.65 -25.88 -3.76
N GLU A 74 19.03 -27.06 -3.86
CA GLU A 74 19.26 -28.00 -4.96
C GLU A 74 18.85 -27.39 -6.30
N ARG A 75 17.72 -26.69 -6.34
CA ARG A 75 17.26 -25.97 -7.53
C ARG A 75 18.28 -24.92 -7.97
N LEU A 76 18.73 -24.05 -7.05
CA LEU A 76 19.66 -22.97 -7.38
C LEU A 76 21.05 -23.49 -7.78
N LYS A 77 21.49 -24.65 -7.30
CA LYS A 77 22.75 -25.31 -7.71
C LYS A 77 22.73 -25.82 -9.15
N LYS A 78 21.54 -26.14 -9.70
CA LYS A 78 21.37 -26.67 -11.07
C LYS A 78 21.22 -25.58 -12.13
N GLU A 79 20.82 -24.38 -11.72
CA GLU A 79 20.64 -23.25 -12.62
C GLU A 79 22.00 -22.65 -13.05
N ASP A 80 22.04 -22.03 -14.24
CA ASP A 80 23.20 -21.25 -14.68
C ASP A 80 23.53 -20.16 -13.66
N SER A 81 24.79 -20.13 -13.22
CA SER A 81 25.30 -19.19 -12.22
C SER A 81 25.37 -17.74 -12.70
N TYR A 82 25.27 -17.48 -14.01
CA TYR A 82 25.36 -16.13 -14.57
C TYR A 82 24.34 -15.17 -13.95
N VAL A 83 24.81 -13.95 -13.68
CA VAL A 83 24.04 -12.79 -13.22
C VAL A 83 24.54 -11.57 -14.00
N ASN A 84 23.67 -10.81 -14.67
CA ASN A 84 24.07 -9.51 -15.18
C ASN A 84 23.87 -8.46 -14.08
N HIS A 85 25.00 -7.97 -13.57
CA HIS A 85 24.98 -7.02 -12.46
C HIS A 85 24.51 -5.60 -12.83
N GLN A 86 24.28 -5.31 -14.11
CA GLN A 86 23.58 -4.10 -14.52
C GLN A 86 22.08 -4.13 -14.16
N VAL A 87 21.48 -5.33 -14.18
CA VAL A 87 20.06 -5.56 -13.89
C VAL A 87 19.85 -6.05 -12.45
N ILE A 88 20.72 -6.92 -11.94
CA ILE A 88 20.65 -7.45 -10.58
C ILE A 88 21.94 -7.15 -9.85
N ARG A 89 21.91 -6.13 -8.99
CA ARG A 89 23.04 -5.73 -8.17
C ARG A 89 23.41 -6.83 -7.16
N PRO A 90 24.70 -6.97 -6.82
CA PRO A 90 25.12 -7.92 -5.81
C PRO A 90 24.70 -7.46 -4.41
N LEU A 91 24.62 -8.40 -3.46
CA LEU A 91 24.15 -8.12 -2.10
C LEU A 91 24.94 -7.03 -1.36
N ASN A 92 26.24 -6.91 -1.64
CA ASN A 92 27.16 -5.95 -0.99
C ASN A 92 27.23 -4.58 -1.69
N ASP A 93 26.59 -4.41 -2.84
CA ASP A 93 26.50 -3.15 -3.58
C ASP A 93 25.08 -3.00 -4.18
N PRO A 94 24.04 -2.95 -3.32
CA PRO A 94 22.65 -2.92 -3.75
C PRO A 94 22.27 -1.54 -4.32
N ILE A 95 21.06 -1.44 -4.89
CA ILE A 95 20.46 -0.15 -5.29
C ILE A 95 20.07 0.63 -4.05
N GLU A 96 19.38 -0.04 -3.13
CA GLU A 96 19.02 0.49 -1.82
C GLU A 96 19.37 -0.54 -0.76
N PRO A 97 19.96 -0.12 0.38
CA PRO A 97 20.33 -1.04 1.46
C PRO A 97 19.10 -1.64 2.15
N GLN A 98 17.94 -1.00 2.00
CA GLN A 98 16.68 -1.42 2.58
C GLN A 98 15.66 -1.76 1.49
N GLY A 99 14.74 -2.67 1.80
CA GLY A 99 13.72 -3.19 0.90
C GLY A 99 12.64 -2.17 0.57
N GLY A 100 11.88 -2.42 -0.49
CA GLY A 100 11.03 -1.38 -1.09
C GLY A 100 9.70 -1.08 -0.41
N LEU A 101 9.22 -1.91 0.52
CA LEU A 101 7.92 -1.75 1.18
C LEU A 101 8.08 -1.42 2.66
N VAL A 102 7.22 -0.56 3.19
CA VAL A 102 7.11 -0.31 4.63
C VAL A 102 5.64 -0.28 5.02
N ALA A 103 5.33 -0.92 6.14
CA ALA A 103 4.05 -0.83 6.81
C ALA A 103 4.09 0.29 7.86
N LEU A 104 3.11 1.17 7.81
CA LEU A 104 2.90 2.28 8.73
C LEU A 104 1.73 1.96 9.67
N PHE A 105 1.80 2.43 10.90
CA PHE A 105 0.77 2.28 11.93
C PHE A 105 0.52 3.61 12.63
N GLY A 106 -0.62 3.78 13.27
CA GLY A 106 -0.90 4.97 14.06
C GLY A 106 -2.38 5.22 14.18
N SER A 107 -2.77 6.40 14.69
CA SER A 107 -4.18 6.73 14.90
C SER A 107 -4.98 6.77 13.60
N LEU A 108 -4.34 7.05 12.45
CA LEU A 108 -5.00 7.03 11.14
C LEU A 108 -5.12 5.62 10.54
N ALA A 109 -4.15 4.73 10.85
CA ALA A 109 -4.07 3.38 10.29
C ALA A 109 -3.77 2.35 11.40
N PRO A 110 -4.72 2.08 12.31
CA PRO A 110 -4.47 1.26 13.49
C PRO A 110 -4.20 -0.22 13.17
N GLN A 111 -4.73 -0.74 12.06
CA GLN A 111 -4.42 -2.09 11.56
C GLN A 111 -3.30 -2.09 10.51
N GLY A 112 -2.92 -0.90 10.04
CA GLY A 112 -1.77 -0.68 9.18
C GLY A 112 -2.12 -0.02 7.86
N ALA A 113 -1.08 0.45 7.18
CA ALA A 113 -1.09 0.96 5.82
C ALA A 113 0.26 0.62 5.15
N ILE A 114 0.33 0.65 3.82
CA ILE A 114 1.55 0.30 3.07
C ILE A 114 2.04 1.51 2.27
N LEU A 115 3.35 1.77 2.33
CA LEU A 115 4.07 2.69 1.46
C LEU A 115 5.16 1.92 0.69
N LYS A 116 5.31 2.20 -0.60
CA LYS A 116 6.44 1.71 -1.41
C LYS A 116 7.59 2.72 -1.33
N ARG A 117 8.39 2.66 -0.27
CA ARG A 117 9.49 3.61 -0.03
C ARG A 117 10.53 3.64 -1.16
N SER A 118 10.78 2.54 -1.86
CA SER A 118 11.76 2.50 -2.97
C SER A 118 11.32 3.23 -4.24
N ALA A 119 10.06 3.68 -4.33
CA ALA A 119 9.57 4.45 -5.48
C ALA A 119 9.07 5.83 -5.06
N ALA A 120 9.33 6.25 -3.82
CA ALA A 120 8.83 7.48 -3.24
C ALA A 120 9.94 8.52 -3.03
N ASP A 121 9.58 9.78 -2.89
CA ASP A 121 10.53 10.85 -2.55
C ASP A 121 10.82 10.83 -1.04
N SER A 122 12.05 10.47 -0.67
CA SER A 122 12.48 10.38 0.73
C SER A 122 12.43 11.73 1.47
N SER A 123 12.43 12.86 0.77
CA SER A 123 12.26 14.20 1.38
C SER A 123 10.83 14.45 1.90
N LEU A 124 9.89 13.57 1.58
CA LEU A 124 8.51 13.60 2.05
C LEU A 124 8.21 12.62 3.20
N PHE A 125 9.21 11.84 3.66
CA PHE A 125 9.01 10.77 4.64
C PHE A 125 8.73 11.23 6.07
N GLU A 126 9.09 12.47 6.38
CA GLU A 126 8.96 13.06 7.72
C GLU A 126 8.24 14.39 7.59
N ARG A 127 6.90 14.35 7.62
CA ARG A 127 6.07 15.51 7.25
C ARG A 127 4.79 15.59 8.08
N LYS A 128 4.35 16.83 8.29
CA LYS A 128 3.01 17.16 8.74
C LYS A 128 2.31 17.91 7.63
N GLY A 129 1.14 17.45 7.23
CA GLY A 129 0.37 18.04 6.14
C GLY A 129 -1.08 18.24 6.52
N ARG A 130 -1.69 19.29 5.98
CA ARG A 130 -3.13 19.49 6.07
C ARG A 130 -3.83 18.57 5.08
N ALA A 131 -4.86 17.87 5.52
CA ALA A 131 -5.65 16.97 4.70
C ALA A 131 -6.51 17.75 3.69
N ILE A 132 -6.51 17.31 2.44
CA ILE A 132 -7.48 17.68 1.39
C ILE A 132 -8.25 16.41 1.04
N VAL A 133 -9.50 16.36 1.49
CA VAL A 133 -10.32 15.13 1.42
C VAL A 133 -11.17 15.11 0.14
N PHE A 134 -11.09 13.96 -0.52
CA PHE A 134 -12.01 13.50 -1.56
C PHE A 134 -12.77 12.28 -1.02
N ASN A 135 -14.09 12.41 -0.92
CA ASN A 135 -14.94 11.41 -0.26
C ASN A 135 -15.26 10.21 -1.17
N SER A 136 -15.02 10.33 -2.48
CA SER A 136 -15.24 9.26 -3.47
C SER A 136 -14.39 9.49 -4.73
N LEU A 137 -14.36 8.51 -5.62
CA LEU A 137 -13.73 8.66 -6.94
C LEU A 137 -14.41 9.74 -7.79
N GLU A 138 -15.73 9.88 -7.67
CA GLU A 138 -16.49 10.92 -8.36
C GLU A 138 -16.13 12.31 -7.82
N ASP A 139 -16.07 12.46 -6.50
CA ASP A 139 -15.66 13.70 -5.83
C ASP A 139 -14.22 14.10 -6.21
N LEU A 140 -13.31 13.12 -6.26
CA LEU A 140 -11.95 13.30 -6.76
C LEU A 140 -11.95 13.82 -8.21
N SER A 141 -12.65 13.11 -9.11
CA SER A 141 -12.71 13.48 -10.53
C SER A 141 -13.30 14.87 -10.75
N ASN A 142 -14.27 15.28 -9.94
CA ASN A 142 -14.94 16.57 -10.08
C ASN A 142 -14.13 17.75 -9.53
N ARG A 143 -13.28 17.53 -8.51
CA ARG A 143 -12.63 18.63 -7.77
C ARG A 143 -11.12 18.73 -7.93
N ILE A 144 -10.41 17.66 -8.30
CA ILE A 144 -8.93 17.64 -8.23
C ILE A 144 -8.28 18.75 -9.07
N ASP A 145 -8.87 19.08 -10.21
CA ASP A 145 -8.39 20.12 -11.12
C ASP A 145 -9.25 21.40 -11.09
N ASP A 146 -10.17 21.52 -10.12
CA ASP A 146 -10.91 22.77 -9.94
C ASP A 146 -9.93 23.88 -9.51
N SER A 147 -9.94 24.98 -10.27
CA SER A 147 -9.22 26.22 -9.95
C SER A 147 -9.44 26.70 -8.51
N LYS A 148 -10.62 26.45 -7.94
CA LYS A 148 -11.03 26.86 -6.58
C LYS A 148 -10.59 25.89 -5.49
N LEU A 149 -10.09 24.71 -5.82
CA LEU A 149 -9.60 23.76 -4.82
C LEU A 149 -8.46 24.40 -4.02
N ASP A 150 -8.63 24.68 -2.74
CA ASP A 150 -7.55 25.21 -1.90
C ASP A 150 -6.56 24.11 -1.52
N VAL A 151 -5.59 23.84 -2.41
CA VAL A 151 -4.54 22.83 -2.25
C VAL A 151 -3.15 23.41 -2.52
N LYS A 152 -2.20 23.06 -1.66
CA LYS A 152 -0.79 23.44 -1.70
C LYS A 152 0.08 22.19 -1.81
N GLN A 153 1.35 22.35 -2.19
CA GLN A 153 2.28 21.23 -2.37
C GLN A 153 2.53 20.41 -1.09
N ASP A 154 2.47 21.05 0.08
CA ASP A 154 2.72 20.43 1.39
C ASP A 154 1.44 19.86 2.03
N ASP A 155 0.28 20.01 1.36
CA ASP A 155 -0.96 19.37 1.79
C ASP A 155 -0.95 17.87 1.43
N PHE A 156 -1.73 17.07 2.16
CA PHE A 156 -1.88 15.64 1.90
C PHE A 156 -3.22 15.37 1.21
N LEU A 157 -3.20 14.71 0.06
CA LEU A 157 -4.45 14.31 -0.60
C LEU A 157 -4.97 13.02 0.01
N ILE A 158 -6.25 13.00 0.38
CA ILE A 158 -6.90 11.87 1.03
C ILE A 158 -8.04 11.40 0.14
N LEU A 159 -8.04 10.13 -0.27
CA LEU A 159 -9.18 9.48 -0.91
C LEU A 159 -9.82 8.52 0.08
N GLN A 160 -11.10 8.75 0.37
CA GLN A 160 -11.92 7.87 1.19
C GLN A 160 -12.82 6.99 0.31
N ASN A 161 -13.38 5.95 0.93
CA ASN A 161 -14.40 5.07 0.36
C ASN A 161 -13.94 4.38 -0.94
N ALA A 162 -12.67 4.00 -0.98
CA ALA A 162 -12.06 3.23 -2.05
C ALA A 162 -11.41 1.94 -1.51
N GLY A 163 -11.84 1.46 -0.35
CA GLY A 163 -11.42 0.19 0.24
C GLY A 163 -12.24 -1.03 -0.21
N PRO A 164 -11.98 -2.22 0.36
CA PRO A 164 -12.67 -3.47 0.00
C PRO A 164 -14.20 -3.41 0.10
N ARG A 165 -14.76 -2.99 1.23
CA ARG A 165 -16.22 -2.95 1.44
C ARG A 165 -16.89 -1.73 0.81
N SER A 166 -16.11 -0.78 0.31
CA SER A 166 -16.67 0.32 -0.49
C SER A 166 -17.41 -0.19 -1.73
N GLY A 167 -18.26 0.65 -2.33
CA GLY A 167 -18.93 0.33 -3.60
C GLY A 167 -17.98 0.08 -4.77
N THR A 168 -16.68 0.34 -4.61
CA THR A 168 -15.67 0.20 -5.68
C THR A 168 -14.81 -1.06 -5.55
N GLY A 169 -14.86 -1.78 -4.43
CA GLY A 169 -14.15 -3.06 -4.27
C GLY A 169 -12.61 -2.94 -4.27
N MET A 170 -12.07 -1.86 -3.69
CA MET A 170 -10.63 -1.59 -3.60
C MET A 170 -9.91 -1.44 -4.95
N PRO A 171 -10.22 -0.41 -5.76
CA PRO A 171 -9.61 -0.19 -7.07
C PRO A 171 -8.14 0.25 -6.98
N GLU A 172 -7.46 0.30 -8.12
CA GLU A 172 -6.08 0.82 -8.24
C GLU A 172 -6.04 2.36 -8.34
N SER A 173 -6.95 3.03 -7.65
CA SER A 173 -7.13 4.49 -7.70
C SER A 173 -6.43 5.24 -6.56
N GLY A 174 -5.59 4.56 -5.78
CA GLY A 174 -4.74 5.19 -4.75
C GLY A 174 -3.58 6.01 -5.35
N TYR A 175 -3.29 5.84 -6.64
CA TYR A 175 -2.42 6.73 -7.41
C TYR A 175 -3.16 8.02 -7.78
N LEU A 176 -3.52 8.82 -6.77
CA LEU A 176 -4.19 10.11 -7.00
C LEU A 176 -3.31 11.00 -7.88
N PRO A 177 -3.87 11.66 -8.90
CA PRO A 177 -3.12 12.62 -9.69
C PRO A 177 -2.75 13.83 -8.83
N ILE A 178 -1.57 14.40 -9.11
CA ILE A 178 -1.20 15.70 -8.57
C ILE A 178 -2.08 16.74 -9.28
N PRO A 179 -2.76 17.66 -8.55
CA PRO A 179 -3.58 18.71 -9.15
C PRO A 179 -2.83 19.40 -10.29
N ALA A 180 -3.48 19.59 -11.44
CA ALA A 180 -2.84 20.12 -12.65
C ALA A 180 -2.09 21.44 -12.37
N LYS A 181 -2.66 22.31 -11.54
CA LYS A 181 -2.02 23.57 -11.14
C LYS A 181 -0.70 23.40 -10.37
N LEU A 182 -0.57 22.35 -9.55
CA LEU A 182 0.66 22.05 -8.81
C LEU A 182 1.68 21.37 -9.73
N SER A 183 1.21 20.44 -10.56
CA SER A 183 2.06 19.79 -11.58
C SER A 183 2.65 20.82 -12.56
N ASN A 184 1.83 21.77 -13.04
CA ASN A 184 2.27 22.88 -13.90
C ASN A 184 3.25 23.84 -13.20
N ALA A 185 3.19 23.93 -11.87
CA ALA A 185 4.15 24.68 -11.06
C ALA A 185 5.45 23.87 -10.75
N GLY A 186 5.57 22.65 -11.28
CA GLY A 186 6.76 21.81 -11.15
C GLY A 186 6.74 20.82 -9.99
N VAL A 187 5.61 20.68 -9.28
CA VAL A 187 5.45 19.67 -8.22
C VAL A 187 5.40 18.28 -8.85
N LYS A 188 6.39 17.44 -8.52
CA LYS A 188 6.53 16.08 -9.08
C LYS A 188 6.05 14.96 -8.15
N ASP A 189 5.99 15.24 -6.85
CA ASP A 189 5.47 14.32 -5.84
C ASP A 189 4.81 15.11 -4.70
N MET A 190 3.87 14.46 -4.04
CA MET A 190 3.23 14.90 -2.81
C MET A 190 2.63 13.69 -2.08
N VAL A 191 2.41 13.82 -0.78
CA VAL A 191 1.86 12.73 0.03
C VAL A 191 0.39 12.50 -0.32
N ARG A 192 0.05 11.26 -0.67
CA ARG A 192 -1.30 10.83 -1.05
C ARG A 192 -1.68 9.58 -0.26
N ILE A 193 -2.88 9.57 0.33
CA ILE A 193 -3.30 8.55 1.29
C ILE A 193 -4.67 8.01 0.91
N SER A 194 -4.84 6.69 0.91
CA SER A 194 -6.13 6.06 0.64
C SER A 194 -6.26 4.66 1.25
N ASP A 195 -7.49 4.20 1.37
CA ASP A 195 -7.85 2.79 1.60
C ASP A 195 -7.80 1.94 0.31
N ALA A 196 -7.38 2.53 -0.81
CA ALA A 196 -7.30 1.88 -2.13
C ALA A 196 -5.99 1.11 -2.36
N ARG A 197 -5.84 0.59 -3.58
CA ARG A 197 -4.59 0.02 -4.12
C ARG A 197 -3.97 0.97 -5.15
N MET A 198 -2.81 0.61 -5.67
CA MET A 198 -2.25 1.22 -6.88
C MET A 198 -1.62 0.15 -7.75
N SER A 199 -1.39 0.47 -9.03
CA SER A 199 -0.63 -0.39 -9.93
C SER A 199 0.81 -0.58 -9.44
N GLY A 200 1.36 -1.78 -9.60
CA GLY A 200 2.75 -2.08 -9.20
C GLY A 200 3.81 -1.23 -9.94
N THR A 201 3.45 -0.64 -11.07
CA THR A 201 4.29 0.23 -11.91
C THR A 201 4.32 1.69 -11.45
N ALA A 202 3.47 2.07 -10.47
CA ALA A 202 3.38 3.43 -9.96
C ALA A 202 4.58 3.82 -9.08
N PHE A 203 4.79 5.14 -8.95
CA PHE A 203 5.82 5.79 -8.14
C PHE A 203 5.22 6.92 -7.28
N GLY A 204 6.02 7.57 -6.45
CA GLY A 204 5.62 8.67 -5.58
C GLY A 204 5.28 8.23 -4.16
N THR A 205 5.10 9.24 -3.31
CA THR A 205 4.90 9.08 -1.86
C THR A 205 3.43 8.81 -1.56
N ILE A 206 3.06 7.54 -1.72
CA ILE A 206 1.66 7.10 -1.68
C ILE A 206 1.48 6.03 -0.60
N ILE A 207 0.60 6.33 0.34
CA ILE A 207 0.16 5.44 1.40
C ILE A 207 -1.16 4.79 0.99
N LEU A 208 -1.19 3.46 1.02
CA LEU A 208 -2.27 2.62 0.51
C LEU A 208 -2.78 1.69 1.60
N HIS A 209 -3.91 1.06 1.35
CA HIS A 209 -4.44 0.00 2.20
C HIS A 209 -4.62 0.47 3.65
N VAL A 210 -4.91 1.76 3.86
CA VAL A 210 -5.19 2.26 5.19
C VAL A 210 -6.35 1.47 5.78
N THR A 211 -6.07 0.83 6.91
CA THR A 211 -6.97 -0.13 7.53
C THR A 211 -7.22 0.20 9.01
N PRO A 212 -8.48 0.17 9.49
CA PRO A 212 -9.72 -0.10 8.75
C PRO A 212 -10.04 0.95 7.67
N GLU A 213 -10.69 0.52 6.60
CA GLU A 213 -11.08 1.41 5.50
C GLU A 213 -12.13 2.46 5.93
N ALA A 214 -12.32 3.50 5.12
CA ALA A 214 -13.28 4.56 5.42
C ALA A 214 -14.73 4.07 5.44
N SER A 215 -15.08 3.17 4.51
CA SER A 215 -16.47 2.72 4.30
C SER A 215 -17.06 1.96 5.50
N VAL A 216 -16.21 1.42 6.37
CA VAL A 216 -16.60 0.69 7.59
C VAL A 216 -16.49 1.54 8.87
N GLY A 217 -16.19 2.84 8.72
CA GLY A 217 -16.00 3.76 9.85
C GLY A 217 -14.60 3.72 10.45
N GLY A 218 -13.59 3.28 9.69
CA GLY A 218 -12.19 3.42 10.08
C GLY A 218 -11.76 4.89 10.19
N PRO A 219 -10.64 5.18 10.89
CA PRO A 219 -10.20 6.56 11.12
C PRO A 219 -10.03 7.38 9.85
N LEU A 220 -9.64 6.77 8.72
CA LEU A 220 -9.56 7.43 7.43
C LEU A 220 -10.89 8.09 7.02
N GLY A 221 -12.03 7.43 7.26
CA GLY A 221 -13.36 7.94 6.94
C GLY A 221 -13.83 9.07 7.86
N LEU A 222 -13.08 9.37 8.93
CA LEU A 222 -13.36 10.46 9.86
C LEU A 222 -12.52 11.70 9.58
N VAL A 223 -11.55 11.61 8.67
CA VAL A 223 -10.71 12.74 8.27
C VAL A 223 -11.58 13.78 7.57
N ARG A 224 -11.40 15.05 7.93
CA ARG A 224 -12.01 16.20 7.29
C ARG A 224 -10.93 17.08 6.68
N THR A 225 -11.25 17.77 5.59
CA THR A 225 -10.35 18.76 5.00
C THR A 225 -9.95 19.80 6.07
N GLY A 226 -8.66 20.07 6.21
CA GLY A 226 -8.13 20.95 7.25
C GLY A 226 -7.45 20.23 8.41
N ASP A 227 -7.77 18.95 8.67
CA ASP A 227 -7.10 18.18 9.73
C ASP A 227 -5.60 18.04 9.44
N ILE A 228 -4.80 17.93 10.49
CA ILE A 228 -3.36 17.69 10.36
C ILE A 228 -3.08 16.19 10.44
N ILE A 229 -2.32 15.67 9.48
CA ILE A 229 -1.81 14.29 9.47
C ILE A 229 -0.29 14.33 9.58
N GLU A 230 0.26 13.43 10.38
CA GLU A 230 1.69 13.28 10.60
C GLU A 230 2.18 11.93 10.05
N LEU A 231 3.15 11.99 9.15
CA LEU A 231 3.84 10.85 8.56
C LEU A 231 5.27 10.81 9.08
N SER A 232 5.67 9.66 9.62
CA SER A 232 7.06 9.32 9.89
C SER A 232 7.38 7.92 9.39
N VAL A 233 8.16 7.81 8.31
CA VAL A 233 8.53 6.49 7.78
C VAL A 233 9.58 5.83 8.67
N SER A 234 10.49 6.60 9.24
CA SER A 234 11.52 6.09 10.16
C SER A 234 10.92 5.50 11.43
N GLU A 235 9.89 6.13 11.99
CA GLU A 235 9.15 5.63 13.16
C GLU A 235 7.98 4.71 12.79
N ARG A 236 7.75 4.47 11.50
CA ARG A 236 6.65 3.66 10.94
C ARG A 236 5.28 4.16 11.41
N ARG A 237 5.13 5.48 11.49
CA ARG A 237 4.00 6.18 12.08
C ARG A 237 3.15 6.91 11.03
N LEU A 238 1.84 6.82 11.20
CA LEU A 238 0.84 7.56 10.43
C LEU A 238 -0.32 7.96 11.36
N ASP A 239 -0.31 9.21 11.80
CA ASP A 239 -1.25 9.72 12.79
C ASP A 239 -2.15 10.82 12.25
N LEU A 240 -3.40 10.79 12.69
CA LEU A 240 -4.37 11.86 12.57
C LEU A 240 -4.31 12.70 13.85
N ASN A 241 -3.90 13.97 13.72
CA ASN A 241 -3.77 14.90 14.85
C ASN A 241 -5.13 15.56 15.14
N VAL A 242 -6.08 14.75 15.58
CA VAL A 242 -7.43 15.14 16.00
C VAL A 242 -7.68 14.51 17.37
N SER A 243 -8.24 15.29 18.30
CA SER A 243 -8.52 14.78 19.65
C SER A 243 -9.50 13.60 19.63
N GLU A 244 -9.35 12.66 20.58
CA GLU A 244 -10.28 11.53 20.70
C GLU A 244 -11.74 11.95 20.92
N ASN A 245 -11.96 13.10 21.58
CA ASN A 245 -13.32 13.64 21.77
C ASN A 245 -13.96 14.01 20.43
N GLU A 246 -13.22 14.72 19.57
CA GLU A 246 -13.69 15.07 18.23
C GLU A 246 -13.86 13.82 17.35
N LEU A 247 -12.92 12.86 17.41
CA LEU A 247 -13.07 11.59 16.68
C LEU A 247 -14.29 10.80 17.15
N LYS A 248 -14.62 10.83 18.43
CA LYS A 248 -15.84 10.19 18.94
C LYS A 248 -17.10 10.83 18.34
N ILE A 249 -17.18 12.17 18.31
CA ILE A 249 -18.29 12.89 17.68
C ILE A 249 -18.43 12.47 16.21
N ARG A 250 -17.32 12.47 15.46
CA ARG A 250 -17.32 12.07 14.04
C ARG A 250 -17.73 10.62 13.83
N ARG A 251 -17.33 9.69 14.72
CA ARG A 251 -17.79 8.28 14.67
C ARG A 251 -19.29 8.16 14.89
N ASP A 252 -19.84 8.96 15.80
CA ASP A 252 -21.27 8.92 16.10
C ASP A 252 -22.09 9.51 14.95
N GLU A 253 -21.62 10.61 14.34
CA GLU A 253 -22.19 11.15 13.09
C GLU A 253 -22.15 10.12 11.95
N PHE A 254 -21.00 9.46 11.76
CA PHE A 254 -20.82 8.41 10.74
C PHE A 254 -21.87 7.29 10.89
N LYS A 255 -22.09 6.79 12.11
CA LYS A 255 -23.07 5.72 12.38
C LYS A 255 -24.52 6.15 12.12
N GLN A 256 -24.79 7.44 12.24
CA GLN A 256 -26.11 8.02 12.01
C GLN A 256 -26.37 8.30 10.53
N ASN A 257 -25.34 8.41 9.68
CA ASN A 257 -25.49 8.70 8.27
C ASN A 257 -26.27 7.58 7.53
N PRO A 258 -27.48 7.86 7.01
CA PRO A 258 -28.30 6.87 6.30
C PRO A 258 -27.68 6.42 4.97
N GLU A 259 -26.97 7.31 4.27
CA GLU A 259 -26.38 7.02 2.95
C GLU A 259 -25.32 5.91 3.04
N MET A 260 -24.56 5.87 4.15
CA MET A 260 -23.58 4.80 4.39
C MET A 260 -24.25 3.42 4.58
N LYS A 261 -25.51 3.37 5.03
CA LYS A 261 -26.27 2.13 5.16
C LYS A 261 -26.93 1.71 3.84
N GLU A 262 -27.30 2.69 3.01
CA GLU A 262 -28.04 2.46 1.77
C GLU A 262 -27.13 2.11 0.57
N ASN A 263 -25.85 2.49 0.61
CA ASN A 263 -24.84 2.19 -0.42
C ASN A 263 -24.41 0.71 -0.50
N ASN A 264 -25.00 -0.17 0.31
CA ASN A 264 -24.77 -1.60 0.23
C ASN A 264 -25.65 -2.22 -0.86
N ALA A 265 -25.04 -3.02 -1.73
CA ALA A 265 -25.77 -3.82 -2.71
C ALA A 265 -26.79 -4.69 -1.98
N LYS A 266 -28.04 -4.72 -2.45
CA LYS A 266 -29.13 -5.43 -1.74
C LYS A 266 -29.17 -6.95 -2.00
N ARG A 267 -28.51 -7.42 -3.07
CA ARG A 267 -28.45 -8.84 -3.49
C ARG A 267 -27.29 -9.11 -4.47
N GLY A 268 -27.07 -10.38 -4.79
CA GLY A 268 -26.10 -10.81 -5.81
C GLY A 268 -24.66 -10.84 -5.30
N TYR A 269 -23.69 -10.98 -6.21
CA TYR A 269 -22.27 -11.07 -5.84
C TYR A 269 -21.78 -9.83 -5.10
N ALA A 270 -22.22 -8.63 -5.49
CA ALA A 270 -21.84 -7.40 -4.80
C ALA A 270 -22.27 -7.40 -3.31
N TRP A 271 -23.48 -7.89 -3.00
CA TRP A 271 -23.93 -8.06 -1.61
C TRP A 271 -23.05 -9.09 -0.89
N LEU A 272 -22.80 -10.25 -1.50
CA LEU A 272 -21.94 -11.28 -0.90
C LEU A 272 -20.55 -10.71 -0.62
N TYR A 273 -19.97 -10.01 -1.58
CA TYR A 273 -18.64 -9.43 -1.47
C TYR A 273 -18.57 -8.42 -0.34
N GLN A 274 -19.44 -7.42 -0.32
CA GLN A 274 -19.44 -6.38 0.71
C GLN A 274 -19.65 -6.91 2.13
N ASN A 275 -20.46 -7.96 2.29
CA ASN A 275 -20.74 -8.54 3.61
C ASN A 275 -19.60 -9.45 4.12
N HIS A 276 -18.91 -10.15 3.22
CA HIS A 276 -17.97 -11.21 3.60
C HIS A 276 -16.50 -10.88 3.33
N VAL A 277 -16.20 -9.85 2.53
CA VAL A 277 -14.81 -9.46 2.28
C VAL A 277 -14.18 -8.93 3.56
N MET A 278 -12.98 -9.43 3.82
CA MET A 278 -12.13 -9.01 4.92
C MET A 278 -11.33 -7.76 4.53
N GLN A 279 -10.65 -7.16 5.50
CA GLN A 279 -9.88 -5.95 5.26
C GLN A 279 -8.54 -6.25 4.55
N ALA A 280 -7.82 -5.19 4.14
CA ALA A 280 -6.63 -5.31 3.32
C ALA A 280 -5.44 -5.96 4.04
N ASP A 281 -5.32 -5.74 5.34
CA ASP A 281 -4.36 -6.40 6.24
C ASP A 281 -4.61 -7.92 6.34
N GLU A 282 -5.85 -8.35 6.10
CA GLU A 282 -6.28 -9.76 6.05
C GLU A 282 -6.34 -10.36 4.64
N GLY A 283 -5.88 -9.60 3.63
CA GLY A 283 -5.75 -10.08 2.26
C GLY A 283 -7.00 -9.98 1.39
N CYS A 284 -8.03 -9.25 1.83
CA CYS A 284 -9.29 -9.09 1.10
C CYS A 284 -9.93 -10.43 0.66
N ASP A 285 -9.73 -11.50 1.44
CA ASP A 285 -10.38 -12.79 1.22
C ASP A 285 -11.82 -12.75 1.77
N PHE A 286 -12.59 -13.82 1.55
CA PHE A 286 -13.85 -13.99 2.26
C PHE A 286 -13.65 -14.66 3.61
N ASP A 287 -14.31 -14.14 4.64
CA ASP A 287 -14.28 -14.69 6.00
C ASP A 287 -14.59 -16.19 6.04
N PHE A 288 -15.57 -16.64 5.27
CA PHE A 288 -16.00 -18.04 5.18
C PHE A 288 -15.11 -18.94 4.31
N LEU A 289 -14.09 -18.39 3.64
CA LEU A 289 -13.14 -19.15 2.81
C LEU A 289 -11.74 -19.33 3.44
N LYS A 290 -11.47 -18.70 4.58
CA LYS A 290 -10.22 -18.92 5.31
C LYS A 290 -10.17 -20.31 5.93
N ALA A 291 -8.96 -20.84 6.08
CA ALA A 291 -8.75 -22.05 6.86
C ALA A 291 -9.22 -21.82 8.30
N LYS A 292 -9.92 -22.81 8.87
CA LYS A 292 -10.32 -22.83 10.27
C LYS A 292 -9.16 -23.26 11.16
#